data_AF-A0A661RCL6-F1
#
_entry.id   AF-A0A661RCL6-F1
#
_cell.length_a   1.000
_cell.length_b   1.000
_cell.length_c   1.000
_cell.angle_alpha   90.00
_cell.angle_beta   90.00
_cell.angle_gamma   90.00
#
_symmetry.space_group_name_H-M   'P 1'
#
loop_
_entity.id
_entity.type
_entity.pdbx_description
1 polymer ?
#
loop_
_entity_poly.entity_id
_entity_poly.type
_entity_poly.pdbx_seq_one_letter_code
_entity_poly.pdbx_strand_id
1 'polypeptide(L)'
;MMLTDTSEKGLETLIVESLVNEAGYQQGENSDYDRDHAVDLTKLLAFLKTTQPKAAHALELSEDGPMRTQFLHRLQGEIAKRGVIDVLRHGVKHGPVSVDLFYGTPTPGNIKAEERFAANIFSVTRQLQYSKDETRLALDLCIFINGLPVATFELKNRLTKQTVLDAVQQYKRDREPKELLFQFGRCMVHFAVDDQEVRMCTHLKGKNSWFLPFNKGWNDGAGNPPNESGIKTDYLWKQILTKPGLTDIIENYAQVVEEKDDKGRKKLKQIFPRYHQLDVVRNLLADAKASGVGKRYLIQHSAGSGKSNSIAWLAHQLIGLDDEGAALFDSVIVVTDRRVLDKQIKDTIKQFAQVSATVGHAERSGDLRRFLKSGKKIIISTVQKFPFILDEIGDEHRGRKFAIIIDEAHSSQGGRTSAKMNIALSEQGGEDDEDTFEDQINRIMEARKMLANASYFAFTATPKNKTLELFGEPVTEGDKV
;
A
#
# COMPACT_ATOMS: atom_id res chain seq x y z
N MET A 1 -40.49 -10.99 7.51
CA MET A 1 -39.07 -10.85 7.89
C MET A 1 -38.30 -12.00 7.27
N MET A 2 -37.38 -11.73 6.34
CA MET A 2 -36.37 -12.73 6.00
C MET A 2 -35.47 -12.90 7.23
N LEU A 3 -35.28 -14.14 7.68
CA LEU A 3 -34.33 -14.46 8.74
C LEU A 3 -32.91 -14.21 8.21
N THR A 4 -32.12 -13.40 8.90
CA THR A 4 -30.71 -13.19 8.57
C THR A 4 -29.93 -14.48 8.82
N ASP A 5 -29.23 -15.00 7.81
CA ASP A 5 -28.33 -16.14 7.97
C ASP A 5 -27.09 -15.73 8.76
N THR A 6 -26.96 -16.26 9.98
CA THR A 6 -25.90 -15.94 10.93
C THR A 6 -24.73 -16.95 10.90
N SER A 7 -24.70 -17.83 9.90
CA SER A 7 -23.62 -18.81 9.71
C SER A 7 -22.41 -18.20 8.98
N GLU A 8 -21.29 -18.94 8.95
CA GLU A 8 -20.14 -18.63 8.10
C GLU A 8 -20.55 -18.60 6.62
N LYS A 9 -21.42 -19.53 6.19
CA LYS A 9 -21.99 -19.58 4.84
C LYS A 9 -22.83 -18.35 4.50
N GLY A 10 -23.52 -17.78 5.49
CA GLY A 10 -24.26 -16.53 5.37
C GLY A 10 -23.31 -15.36 5.05
N LEU A 11 -22.21 -15.24 5.81
CA LEU A 11 -21.18 -14.23 5.57
C LEU A 11 -20.50 -14.42 4.20
N GLU A 12 -20.16 -15.66 3.84
CA GLU A 12 -19.60 -16.00 2.53
C GLU A 12 -20.52 -15.56 1.38
N THR A 13 -21.83 -15.87 1.51
CA THR A 13 -22.83 -15.51 0.50
C THR A 13 -22.98 -14.00 0.37
N LEU A 14 -23.03 -13.28 1.50
CA LEU A 14 -23.11 -11.82 1.52
C LEU A 14 -21.92 -11.15 0.81
N ILE A 15 -20.70 -11.63 1.07
CA ILE A 15 -19.49 -11.09 0.43
C ILE A 15 -19.52 -11.35 -1.07
N VAL A 16 -19.85 -12.57 -1.50
CA VAL A 16 -19.89 -12.96 -2.91
C VAL A 16 -20.97 -12.18 -3.66
N GLU A 17 -22.15 -12.02 -3.08
CA GLU A 17 -23.23 -11.24 -3.69
C GLU A 17 -22.84 -9.77 -3.89
N SER A 18 -22.21 -9.13 -2.90
CA SER A 18 -21.74 -7.74 -3.07
C SER A 18 -20.64 -7.65 -4.13
N LEU A 19 -19.66 -8.57 -4.14
CA LEU A 19 -18.61 -8.57 -5.16
C LEU A 19 -19.17 -8.78 -6.58
N VAL A 20 -20.08 -9.73 -6.76
CA VAL A 20 -20.64 -10.07 -8.08
C VAL A 20 -21.64 -9.02 -8.55
N ASN A 21 -22.61 -8.65 -7.71
CA ASN A 21 -23.74 -7.82 -8.11
C ASN A 21 -23.41 -6.32 -8.05
N GLU A 22 -22.53 -5.89 -7.15
CA GLU A 22 -22.24 -4.46 -6.93
C GLU A 22 -20.86 -4.07 -7.47
N ALA A 23 -19.84 -4.94 -7.33
CA ALA A 23 -18.47 -4.66 -7.80
C ALA A 23 -18.14 -5.28 -9.18
N GLY A 24 -19.09 -5.98 -9.81
CA GLY A 24 -18.97 -6.54 -11.16
C GLY A 24 -17.96 -7.69 -11.29
N TYR A 25 -17.74 -8.44 -10.21
CA TYR A 25 -16.93 -9.66 -10.24
C TYR A 25 -17.67 -10.78 -10.98
N GLN A 26 -16.90 -11.74 -11.50
CA GLN A 26 -17.45 -13.02 -11.94
C GLN A 26 -17.35 -14.04 -10.81
N GLN A 27 -18.38 -14.84 -10.60
CA GLN A 27 -18.25 -16.01 -9.75
C GLN A 27 -17.47 -17.10 -10.51
N GLY A 28 -16.46 -17.68 -9.85
CA GLY A 28 -15.67 -18.79 -10.37
C GLY A 28 -16.12 -20.14 -9.81
N GLU A 29 -15.66 -21.22 -10.44
CA GLU A 29 -15.94 -22.59 -10.04
C GLU A 29 -14.65 -23.36 -9.70
N ASN A 30 -14.76 -24.40 -8.88
CA ASN A 30 -13.61 -25.26 -8.54
C ASN A 30 -13.06 -26.04 -9.75
N SER A 31 -13.90 -26.31 -10.75
CA SER A 31 -13.54 -26.93 -12.04
C SER A 31 -12.63 -26.04 -12.89
N ASP A 32 -12.68 -24.72 -12.70
CA ASP A 32 -11.84 -23.76 -13.42
C ASP A 32 -10.42 -23.67 -12.85
N TYR A 33 -10.22 -24.12 -11.60
CA TYR A 33 -8.95 -23.98 -10.89
C TYR A 33 -7.98 -25.12 -11.20
N ASP A 34 -6.88 -24.77 -11.86
CA ASP A 34 -5.77 -25.66 -12.12
C ASP A 34 -4.83 -25.69 -10.90
N ARG A 35 -4.85 -26.82 -10.20
CA ARG A 35 -4.07 -27.05 -8.97
C ARG A 35 -2.58 -27.21 -9.24
N ASP A 36 -2.21 -27.64 -10.44
CA ASP A 36 -0.81 -27.87 -10.83
C ASP A 36 -0.03 -26.56 -10.97
N HIS A 37 -0.71 -25.47 -11.35
CA HIS A 37 -0.09 -24.16 -11.55
C HIS A 37 -0.63 -23.08 -10.58
N ALA A 38 -1.65 -23.42 -9.80
CA ALA A 38 -2.37 -22.54 -8.86
C ALA A 38 -2.97 -21.30 -9.53
N VAL A 39 -3.71 -21.52 -10.61
CA VAL A 39 -4.41 -20.47 -11.37
C VAL A 39 -5.84 -20.89 -11.69
N ASP A 40 -6.75 -19.93 -11.76
CA ASP A 40 -8.02 -20.12 -12.45
C ASP A 40 -7.75 -20.07 -13.96
N LEU A 41 -7.65 -21.25 -14.55
CA LEU A 41 -7.22 -21.45 -15.93
C LEU A 41 -8.27 -20.89 -16.90
N THR A 42 -9.55 -21.09 -16.61
CA THR A 42 -10.64 -20.58 -17.44
C THR A 42 -10.56 -19.05 -17.58
N LYS A 43 -10.42 -18.31 -16.48
CA LYS A 43 -10.33 -16.84 -16.54
C LYS A 43 -9.01 -16.37 -17.14
N LEU A 44 -7.89 -17.04 -16.86
CA LEU A 44 -6.58 -16.70 -17.46
C LEU A 44 -6.64 -16.80 -18.99
N LEU A 45 -7.13 -17.92 -19.51
CA LEU A 45 -7.24 -18.14 -20.95
C LEU A 45 -8.25 -17.19 -21.60
N ALA A 46 -9.39 -16.93 -20.96
CA ALA A 46 -10.39 -15.99 -21.46
C ALA A 46 -9.84 -14.56 -21.58
N PHE A 47 -9.12 -14.10 -20.55
CA PHE A 47 -8.48 -12.78 -20.55
C PHE A 47 -7.43 -12.66 -21.68
N LEU A 48 -6.51 -13.62 -21.79
CA LEU A 48 -5.43 -13.58 -22.78
C LEU A 48 -5.98 -13.67 -24.22
N LYS A 49 -7.00 -14.50 -24.47
CA LYS A 49 -7.66 -14.59 -25.78
C LYS A 49 -8.35 -13.28 -26.17
N THR A 50 -9.03 -12.65 -25.22
CA THR A 50 -9.79 -11.41 -25.45
C THR A 50 -8.86 -10.22 -25.69
N THR A 51 -7.84 -10.07 -24.86
CA THR A 51 -6.98 -8.87 -24.87
C THR A 51 -5.78 -8.99 -25.80
N GLN A 52 -5.27 -10.21 -26.00
CA GLN A 52 -4.00 -10.48 -26.69
C GLN A 52 -4.12 -11.70 -27.63
N PRO A 53 -5.06 -11.71 -28.59
CA PRO A 53 -5.35 -12.89 -29.43
C PRO A 53 -4.14 -13.40 -30.22
N LYS A 54 -3.25 -12.50 -30.67
CA LYS A 54 -2.02 -12.89 -31.37
C LYS A 54 -1.05 -13.67 -30.48
N ALA A 55 -0.89 -13.24 -29.22
CA ALA A 55 -0.05 -13.93 -28.25
C ALA A 55 -0.68 -15.27 -27.84
N ALA A 56 -2.00 -15.28 -27.62
CA ALA A 56 -2.74 -16.50 -27.29
C ALA A 56 -2.65 -17.56 -28.40
N HIS A 57 -2.72 -17.15 -29.67
CA HIS A 57 -2.51 -18.04 -30.81
C HIS A 57 -1.07 -18.55 -30.88
N ALA A 58 -0.07 -17.68 -30.74
CA ALA A 58 1.35 -18.06 -30.81
C ALA A 58 1.78 -19.01 -29.68
N LEU A 59 1.07 -18.99 -28.56
CA LEU A 59 1.30 -19.87 -27.41
C LEU A 59 0.32 -21.07 -27.38
N GLU A 60 -0.50 -21.25 -28.42
CA GLU A 60 -1.50 -22.33 -28.54
C GLU A 60 -2.41 -22.46 -27.31
N LEU A 61 -2.78 -21.33 -26.69
CA LEU A 61 -3.54 -21.30 -25.43
C LEU A 61 -4.99 -21.82 -25.55
N SER A 62 -5.48 -22.03 -26.77
CA SER A 62 -6.85 -22.48 -27.02
C SER A 62 -7.05 -23.97 -26.82
N GLU A 63 -5.99 -24.77 -26.97
CA GLU A 63 -6.06 -26.22 -26.89
C GLU A 63 -5.26 -26.72 -25.68
N ASP A 64 -5.64 -27.89 -25.17
CA ASP A 64 -4.80 -28.58 -24.21
C ASP A 64 -3.64 -29.25 -24.94
N GLY A 65 -2.42 -28.92 -24.54
CA GLY A 65 -1.24 -29.41 -25.23
C GLY A 65 0.07 -28.90 -24.64
N PRO A 66 1.20 -29.42 -25.13
CA PRO A 66 2.52 -29.16 -24.56
C PRO A 66 2.90 -27.68 -24.51
N MET A 67 2.51 -26.88 -25.51
CA MET A 67 2.85 -25.46 -25.58
C MET A 67 2.15 -24.65 -24.48
N ARG A 68 0.86 -24.92 -24.26
CA ARG A 68 0.09 -24.32 -23.15
C ARG A 68 0.71 -24.70 -21.80
N THR A 69 1.04 -25.98 -21.60
CA THR A 69 1.69 -26.44 -20.36
C THR A 69 3.04 -25.77 -20.14
N GLN A 70 3.87 -25.62 -21.18
CA GLN A 70 5.15 -24.91 -21.10
C GLN A 70 4.97 -23.42 -20.73
N PHE A 71 3.93 -22.76 -21.27
CA PHE A 71 3.57 -21.41 -20.88
C PHE A 71 3.15 -21.34 -19.40
N LEU A 72 2.29 -22.25 -18.93
CA LEU A 72 1.85 -22.28 -17.53
C LEU A 72 3.02 -22.55 -16.57
N HIS A 73 3.95 -23.46 -16.90
CA HIS A 73 5.19 -23.65 -16.14
C HIS A 73 6.07 -22.39 -16.13
N ARG A 74 6.14 -21.67 -17.26
CA ARG A 74 6.87 -20.40 -17.35
C ARG A 74 6.25 -19.35 -16.43
N LEU A 75 4.93 -19.18 -16.48
CA LEU A 75 4.17 -18.28 -15.62
C LEU A 75 4.38 -18.63 -14.14
N GLN A 76 4.25 -19.91 -13.81
CA GLN A 76 4.52 -20.45 -12.48
C GLN A 76 5.93 -20.09 -11.98
N GLY A 77 6.95 -20.27 -12.83
CA GLY A 77 8.34 -19.95 -12.48
C GLY A 77 8.58 -18.46 -12.29
N GLU A 78 7.94 -17.62 -13.10
CA GLU A 78 8.04 -16.16 -12.99
C GLU A 78 7.36 -15.64 -11.71
N ILE A 79 6.20 -16.20 -11.33
CA ILE A 79 5.55 -15.89 -10.04
C ILE A 79 6.43 -16.33 -8.87
N ALA A 80 7.03 -17.52 -8.92
CA ALA A 80 7.94 -17.97 -7.86
C ALA A 80 9.17 -17.06 -7.69
N LYS A 81 9.66 -16.49 -8.80
CA LYS A 81 10.86 -15.63 -8.81
C LYS A 81 10.57 -14.19 -8.41
N ARG A 82 9.49 -13.60 -8.93
CA ARG A 82 9.21 -12.15 -8.83
C ARG A 82 8.00 -11.82 -7.95
N GLY A 83 7.13 -12.80 -7.71
CA GLY A 83 5.84 -12.63 -7.04
C GLY A 83 4.72 -12.21 -8.00
N VAL A 84 3.48 -12.53 -7.64
CA VAL A 84 2.27 -12.27 -8.41
C VAL A 84 2.06 -10.77 -8.64
N ILE A 85 2.44 -9.92 -7.69
CA ILE A 85 2.35 -8.46 -7.78
C ILE A 85 3.16 -7.95 -8.97
N ASP A 86 4.43 -8.38 -9.08
CA ASP A 86 5.32 -7.95 -10.15
C ASP A 86 4.89 -8.54 -11.51
N VAL A 87 4.42 -9.79 -11.50
CA VAL A 87 3.90 -10.47 -12.69
C VAL A 87 2.62 -9.80 -13.22
N LEU A 88 1.73 -9.34 -12.35
CA LEU A 88 0.56 -8.55 -12.75
C LEU A 88 1.00 -7.21 -13.38
N ARG A 89 1.93 -6.48 -12.75
CA ARG A 89 2.40 -5.17 -13.24
C ARG A 89 3.18 -5.22 -14.56
N HIS A 90 4.02 -6.23 -14.72
CA HIS A 90 5.04 -6.25 -15.79
C HIS A 90 4.87 -7.40 -16.79
N GLY A 91 3.88 -8.27 -16.58
CA GLY A 91 3.62 -9.41 -17.44
C GLY A 91 4.73 -10.47 -17.43
N VAL A 92 4.69 -11.34 -18.42
CA VAL A 92 5.64 -12.46 -18.60
C VAL A 92 6.12 -12.56 -20.04
N LYS A 93 7.39 -12.92 -20.21
CA LYS A 93 7.97 -13.31 -21.51
C LYS A 93 8.14 -14.81 -21.61
N HIS A 94 7.71 -15.38 -22.74
CA HIS A 94 7.92 -16.77 -23.12
C HIS A 94 8.45 -16.82 -24.57
N GLY A 95 9.75 -17.07 -24.72
CA GLY A 95 10.43 -16.94 -26.01
C GLY A 95 10.30 -15.51 -26.57
N PRO A 96 9.86 -15.34 -27.84
CA PRO A 96 9.64 -14.02 -28.43
C PRO A 96 8.32 -13.37 -28.00
N VAL A 97 7.41 -14.12 -27.35
CA VAL A 97 6.08 -13.64 -26.96
C VAL A 97 6.14 -12.97 -25.60
N SER A 98 5.57 -11.76 -25.50
CA SER A 98 5.32 -11.08 -24.22
C SER A 98 3.83 -11.01 -23.99
N VAL A 99 3.39 -11.31 -22.77
CA VAL A 99 1.99 -11.23 -22.35
C VAL A 99 1.84 -10.29 -21.16
N ASP A 100 0.91 -9.34 -21.28
CA ASP A 100 0.42 -8.59 -20.13
C ASP A 100 -0.56 -9.46 -19.34
N LEU A 101 -0.56 -9.37 -18.02
CA LEU A 101 -1.43 -10.18 -17.15
C LEU A 101 -2.44 -9.34 -16.38
N PHE A 102 -2.36 -8.02 -16.52
CA PHE A 102 -3.25 -7.06 -15.90
C PHE A 102 -3.13 -5.72 -16.63
N TYR A 103 -4.25 -5.04 -16.81
CA TYR A 103 -4.27 -3.65 -17.25
C TYR A 103 -4.63 -2.76 -16.07
N GLY A 104 -3.77 -1.79 -15.78
CA GLY A 104 -3.90 -0.90 -14.65
C GLY A 104 -4.93 0.22 -14.83
N THR A 105 -4.93 1.19 -13.90
CA THR A 105 -5.81 2.35 -13.95
C THR A 105 -5.68 3.05 -15.32
N PRO A 106 -6.79 3.21 -16.07
CA PRO A 106 -6.71 3.80 -17.40
C PRO A 106 -6.35 5.28 -17.30
N THR A 107 -5.48 5.75 -18.18
CA THR A 107 -5.22 7.18 -18.35
C THR A 107 -6.52 7.86 -18.81
N PRO A 108 -6.99 8.93 -18.13
CA PRO A 108 -8.23 9.61 -18.51
C PRO A 108 -8.24 10.02 -19.99
N GLY A 109 -9.32 9.69 -20.71
CA GLY A 109 -9.49 10.00 -22.13
C GLY A 109 -8.79 9.03 -23.10
N ASN A 110 -8.08 8.03 -22.59
CA ASN A 110 -7.50 6.96 -23.41
C ASN A 110 -8.47 5.79 -23.55
N ILE A 111 -9.32 5.84 -24.58
CA ILE A 111 -10.35 4.82 -24.88
C ILE A 111 -9.76 3.40 -24.87
N LYS A 112 -8.59 3.18 -25.47
CA LYS A 112 -7.95 1.85 -25.51
C LYS A 112 -7.52 1.36 -24.12
N ALA A 113 -7.07 2.27 -23.25
CA ALA A 113 -6.72 1.91 -21.88
C ALA A 113 -7.98 1.58 -21.08
N GLU A 114 -9.07 2.35 -21.26
CA GLU A 114 -10.37 2.10 -20.64
C GLU A 114 -10.95 0.74 -21.06
N GLU A 115 -10.94 0.44 -22.36
CA GLU A 115 -11.36 -0.86 -22.90
C GLU A 115 -10.53 -2.02 -22.34
N ARG A 116 -9.21 -1.87 -22.27
CA ARG A 116 -8.31 -2.88 -21.71
C ARG A 116 -8.52 -3.09 -20.21
N PHE A 117 -8.71 -2.01 -19.46
CA PHE A 117 -9.02 -2.08 -18.04
C PHE A 117 -10.36 -2.78 -17.81
N ALA A 118 -11.38 -2.44 -18.60
CA ALA A 118 -12.69 -3.07 -18.56
C ALA A 118 -12.65 -4.56 -18.93
N ALA A 119 -11.68 -4.97 -19.75
CA ALA A 119 -11.47 -6.37 -20.12
C ALA A 119 -10.79 -7.22 -19.03
N ASN A 120 -10.28 -6.61 -17.94
CA ASN A 120 -9.81 -7.39 -16.79
C ASN A 120 -10.96 -8.18 -16.16
N ILE A 121 -10.69 -9.44 -15.83
CA ILE A 121 -11.60 -10.33 -15.15
C ILE A 121 -11.22 -10.40 -13.68
N PHE A 122 -12.05 -9.80 -12.84
CA PHE A 122 -11.99 -9.98 -11.39
C PHE A 122 -12.98 -11.10 -11.04
N SER A 123 -12.53 -12.14 -10.35
CA SER A 123 -13.38 -13.25 -9.96
C SER A 123 -13.23 -13.65 -8.51
N VAL A 124 -14.29 -14.23 -7.95
CA VAL A 124 -14.32 -14.81 -6.61
C VAL A 124 -14.80 -16.26 -6.69
N THR A 125 -14.03 -17.17 -6.12
CA THR A 125 -14.36 -18.60 -6.05
C THR A 125 -14.63 -18.97 -4.61
N ARG A 126 -15.80 -19.58 -4.37
CA ARG A 126 -16.24 -20.09 -3.08
C ARG A 126 -15.66 -21.46 -2.82
N GLN A 127 -15.32 -21.74 -1.57
CA GLN A 127 -14.87 -23.07 -1.13
C GLN A 127 -13.77 -23.61 -2.05
N LEU A 128 -12.73 -22.80 -2.29
CA LEU A 128 -11.67 -23.11 -3.25
C LEU A 128 -10.86 -24.31 -2.77
N GLN A 129 -10.98 -25.42 -3.50
CA GLN A 129 -10.25 -26.67 -3.31
C GLN A 129 -8.83 -26.56 -3.87
N TYR A 130 -7.94 -25.96 -3.08
CA TYR A 130 -6.64 -25.50 -3.56
C TYR A 130 -5.57 -26.60 -3.68
N SER A 131 -5.67 -27.67 -2.89
CA SER A 131 -4.60 -28.67 -2.76
C SER A 131 -4.68 -29.73 -3.85
N LYS A 132 -3.54 -30.00 -4.48
CA LYS A 132 -3.36 -31.11 -5.43
C LYS A 132 -3.43 -32.47 -4.73
N ASP A 133 -2.80 -32.57 -3.55
CA ASP A 133 -2.62 -33.83 -2.84
C ASP A 133 -3.82 -34.15 -1.94
N GLU A 134 -4.42 -33.12 -1.31
CA GLU A 134 -5.57 -33.24 -0.42
C GLU A 134 -6.78 -32.45 -0.98
N THR A 135 -7.41 -33.00 -2.02
CA THR A 135 -8.48 -32.34 -2.81
C THR A 135 -9.72 -31.88 -2.03
N ARG A 136 -9.89 -32.32 -0.78
CA ARG A 136 -10.98 -31.87 0.11
C ARG A 136 -10.65 -30.60 0.90
N LEU A 137 -9.38 -30.19 0.96
CA LEU A 137 -9.00 -28.95 1.65
C LEU A 137 -9.51 -27.76 0.85
N ALA A 138 -10.31 -26.92 1.51
CA ALA A 138 -10.90 -25.74 0.92
C ALA A 138 -10.62 -24.48 1.74
N LEU A 139 -10.46 -23.36 1.04
CA LEU A 139 -10.53 -21.99 1.59
C LEU A 139 -11.96 -21.47 1.40
N ASP A 140 -12.48 -20.68 2.33
CA ASP A 140 -13.84 -20.16 2.22
C ASP A 140 -14.03 -19.31 0.96
N LEU A 141 -13.08 -18.41 0.66
CA LEU A 141 -13.04 -17.65 -0.58
C LEU A 141 -11.61 -17.52 -1.11
N CYS A 142 -11.50 -17.39 -2.43
CA CYS A 142 -10.30 -16.87 -3.08
C CYS A 142 -10.68 -15.88 -4.18
N ILE A 143 -9.97 -14.76 -4.22
CA ILE A 143 -10.10 -13.74 -5.26
C ILE A 143 -8.97 -13.90 -6.27
N PHE A 144 -9.35 -13.82 -7.54
CA PHE A 144 -8.44 -13.86 -8.68
C PHE A 144 -8.58 -12.60 -9.52
N ILE A 145 -7.47 -12.21 -10.17
CA ILE A 145 -7.45 -11.22 -11.24
C ILE A 145 -6.84 -11.88 -12.46
N ASN A 146 -7.60 -11.95 -13.55
CA ASN A 146 -7.20 -12.59 -14.82
C ASN A 146 -6.68 -14.02 -14.60
N GLY A 147 -7.29 -14.74 -13.66
CA GLY A 147 -6.91 -16.10 -13.29
C GLY A 147 -5.75 -16.24 -12.30
N LEU A 148 -5.08 -15.15 -11.92
CA LEU A 148 -4.00 -15.18 -10.92
C LEU A 148 -4.55 -14.92 -9.50
N PRO A 149 -4.16 -15.71 -8.49
CA PRO A 149 -4.66 -15.55 -7.12
C PRO A 149 -4.09 -14.27 -6.48
N VAL A 150 -4.97 -13.44 -5.91
CA VAL A 150 -4.56 -12.18 -5.26
C VAL A 150 -4.90 -12.13 -3.77
N ALA A 151 -6.00 -12.75 -3.34
CA ALA A 151 -6.36 -12.82 -1.92
C ALA A 151 -7.04 -14.15 -1.56
N THR A 152 -6.74 -14.68 -0.37
CA THR A 152 -7.47 -15.83 0.22
C THR A 152 -8.19 -15.42 1.50
N PHE A 153 -9.25 -16.14 1.85
CA PHE A 153 -10.08 -15.82 3.01
C PHE A 153 -10.39 -17.05 3.85
N GLU A 154 -10.33 -16.87 5.16
CA GLU A 154 -10.99 -17.72 6.16
C GLU A 154 -11.99 -16.83 6.89
N LEU A 155 -13.25 -17.26 6.89
CA LEU A 155 -14.38 -16.52 7.42
C LEU A 155 -14.86 -17.19 8.70
N LYS A 156 -15.21 -16.37 9.69
CA LYS A 156 -15.85 -16.78 10.95
C LYS A 156 -17.02 -15.87 11.24
N ASN A 157 -17.90 -16.31 12.13
CA ASN A 157 -19.02 -15.50 12.58
C ASN A 157 -19.12 -15.57 14.11
N ARG A 158 -19.12 -14.42 14.79
CA ARG A 158 -19.20 -14.42 16.26
C ARG A 158 -20.52 -15.00 16.76
N LEU A 159 -21.57 -15.00 15.94
CA LEU A 159 -22.85 -15.63 16.25
C LEU A 159 -22.74 -17.16 16.34
N THR A 160 -21.75 -17.78 15.68
CA THR A 160 -21.39 -19.20 15.85
C THR A 160 -20.31 -19.41 16.93
N LYS A 161 -20.01 -18.38 17.73
CA LYS A 161 -18.97 -18.34 18.77
C LYS A 161 -17.54 -18.49 18.25
N GLN A 162 -17.32 -18.24 16.96
CA GLN A 162 -15.99 -18.20 16.37
C GLN A 162 -15.62 -16.77 15.98
N THR A 163 -14.35 -16.45 16.11
CA THR A 163 -13.83 -15.10 15.95
C THR A 163 -12.77 -15.06 14.86
N VAL A 164 -12.34 -13.85 14.48
CA VAL A 164 -11.18 -13.65 13.60
C VAL A 164 -9.94 -14.39 14.09
N LEU A 165 -9.78 -14.63 15.40
CA LEU A 165 -8.65 -15.37 15.94
C LEU A 165 -8.71 -16.86 15.59
N ASP A 166 -9.90 -17.44 15.49
CA ASP A 166 -10.10 -18.83 15.08
C ASP A 166 -9.71 -19.01 13.61
N ALA A 167 -10.10 -18.08 12.73
CA ALA A 167 -9.62 -18.04 11.34
C ALA A 167 -8.08 -17.91 11.26
N VAL A 168 -7.48 -17.07 12.12
CA VAL A 168 -6.00 -16.98 12.20
C VAL A 168 -5.40 -18.32 12.62
N GLN A 169 -5.99 -19.04 13.57
CA GLN A 169 -5.50 -20.35 13.98
C GLN A 169 -5.66 -21.40 12.87
N GLN A 170 -6.77 -21.38 12.13
CA GLN A 170 -7.00 -22.25 10.98
C GLN A 170 -5.91 -22.06 9.91
N TYR A 171 -5.58 -20.80 9.56
CA TYR A 171 -4.43 -20.53 8.69
C TYR A 171 -3.10 -21.05 9.24
N LYS A 172 -2.87 -20.92 10.56
CA LYS A 172 -1.60 -21.32 11.17
C LYS A 172 -1.42 -22.82 11.32
N ARG A 173 -2.52 -23.57 11.45
CA ARG A 173 -2.52 -25.00 11.77
C ARG A 173 -2.82 -25.88 10.56
N ASP A 174 -3.76 -25.46 9.72
CA ASP A 174 -4.40 -26.33 8.72
C ASP A 174 -4.00 -25.94 7.29
N ARG A 175 -3.36 -24.78 7.09
CA ARG A 175 -2.86 -24.34 5.78
C ARG A 175 -1.35 -24.52 5.71
N GLU A 176 -0.93 -25.59 5.03
CA GLU A 176 0.49 -25.95 4.86
C GLU A 176 1.21 -24.97 3.91
N PRO A 177 2.22 -24.21 4.38
CA PRO A 177 2.92 -23.21 3.54
C PRO A 177 3.59 -23.74 2.27
N LYS A 178 3.83 -25.05 2.17
CA LYS A 178 4.41 -25.67 0.97
C LYS A 178 3.41 -25.84 -0.17
N GLU A 179 2.11 -25.83 0.12
CA GLU A 179 1.05 -25.84 -0.89
C GLU A 179 1.26 -24.67 -1.86
N LEU A 180 1.11 -24.95 -3.16
CA LEU A 180 1.54 -24.04 -4.21
C LEU A 180 0.92 -22.65 -4.09
N LEU A 181 -0.36 -22.56 -3.70
CA LEU A 181 -1.08 -21.30 -3.48
C LEU A 181 -0.51 -20.46 -2.32
N PHE A 182 0.07 -21.09 -1.31
CA PHE A 182 0.54 -20.44 -0.07
C PHE A 182 2.04 -20.13 -0.07
N GLN A 183 2.78 -20.59 -1.08
CA GLN A 183 4.19 -20.24 -1.21
C GLN A 183 4.37 -18.72 -1.36
N PHE A 184 5.50 -18.21 -0.87
CA PHE A 184 5.81 -16.78 -0.90
C PHE A 184 5.65 -16.18 -2.31
N GLY A 185 4.99 -15.02 -2.40
CA GLY A 185 4.79 -14.34 -3.68
C GLY A 185 3.60 -14.84 -4.50
N ARG A 186 2.97 -15.97 -4.16
CA ARG A 186 1.88 -16.55 -4.98
C ARG A 186 0.56 -15.83 -4.83
N CYS A 187 0.25 -15.40 -3.62
CA CYS A 187 -0.94 -14.65 -3.28
C CYS A 187 -0.50 -13.39 -2.53
N MET A 188 -1.15 -12.26 -2.78
CA MET A 188 -0.71 -10.97 -2.23
C MET A 188 -1.01 -10.85 -0.73
N VAL A 189 -2.11 -11.45 -0.28
CA VAL A 189 -2.61 -11.33 1.09
C VAL A 189 -3.56 -12.47 1.46
N HIS A 190 -3.53 -12.87 2.72
CA HIS A 190 -4.45 -13.83 3.33
C HIS A 190 -5.24 -13.14 4.42
N PHE A 191 -6.57 -13.04 4.26
CA PHE A 191 -7.46 -12.40 5.21
C PHE A 191 -8.14 -13.43 6.11
N ALA A 192 -8.08 -13.18 7.41
CA ALA A 192 -8.95 -13.78 8.41
C ALA A 192 -10.02 -12.75 8.77
N VAL A 193 -11.30 -13.12 8.69
CA VAL A 193 -12.42 -12.17 8.80
C VAL A 193 -13.50 -12.73 9.72
N ASP A 194 -14.03 -11.90 10.61
CA ASP A 194 -15.35 -12.11 11.20
C ASP A 194 -16.29 -10.92 10.93
N ASP A 195 -17.47 -10.89 11.54
CA ASP A 195 -18.45 -9.81 11.41
C ASP A 195 -18.00 -8.46 12.03
N GLN A 196 -16.89 -8.46 12.79
CA GLN A 196 -16.41 -7.30 13.54
C GLN A 196 -14.99 -6.86 13.19
N GLU A 197 -14.09 -7.78 12.85
CA GLU A 197 -12.66 -7.56 12.68
C GLU A 197 -12.09 -8.26 11.44
N VAL A 198 -11.07 -7.62 10.86
CA VAL A 198 -10.26 -8.16 9.77
C VAL A 198 -8.81 -8.23 10.21
N ARG A 199 -8.15 -9.34 9.93
CA ARG A 199 -6.70 -9.51 10.05
C ARG A 199 -6.12 -9.99 8.73
N MET A 200 -4.89 -9.58 8.46
CA MET A 200 -4.20 -9.93 7.22
C MET A 200 -2.80 -10.51 7.49
N CYS A 201 -2.36 -11.39 6.60
CA CYS A 201 -1.00 -11.92 6.56
C CYS A 201 -0.51 -11.94 5.11
N THR A 202 0.72 -11.48 4.84
CA THR A 202 1.30 -11.49 3.48
C THR A 202 2.13 -12.73 3.17
N HIS A 203 2.40 -13.57 4.17
CA HIS A 203 3.18 -14.79 4.00
C HIS A 203 2.89 -15.79 5.13
N LEU A 204 2.22 -16.89 4.77
CA LEU A 204 1.98 -18.00 5.69
C LEU A 204 3.29 -18.76 5.99
N LYS A 205 3.57 -18.94 7.28
CA LYS A 205 4.74 -19.69 7.81
C LYS A 205 4.30 -20.67 8.89
N GLY A 206 3.13 -21.28 8.70
CA GLY A 206 2.47 -22.13 9.68
C GLY A 206 2.26 -21.37 10.99
N LYS A 207 2.70 -21.95 12.11
CA LYS A 207 2.60 -21.33 13.45
C LYS A 207 3.25 -19.94 13.54
N ASN A 208 4.31 -19.71 12.75
CA ASN A 208 5.06 -18.45 12.71
C ASN A 208 4.44 -17.39 11.79
N SER A 209 3.27 -17.66 11.18
CA SER A 209 2.55 -16.66 10.39
C SER A 209 2.21 -15.45 11.26
N TRP A 210 2.44 -14.26 10.72
CA TRP A 210 2.21 -13.01 11.44
C TRP A 210 1.00 -12.29 10.86
N PHE A 211 -0.13 -12.38 11.57
CA PHE A 211 -1.36 -11.70 11.21
C PHE A 211 -1.43 -10.34 11.90
N LEU A 212 -1.58 -9.30 11.09
CA LEU A 212 -1.73 -7.91 11.51
C LEU A 212 -3.20 -7.50 11.45
N PRO A 213 -3.68 -6.61 12.34
CA PRO A 213 -4.98 -5.98 12.17
C PRO A 213 -5.06 -5.23 10.83
N PHE A 214 -6.21 -5.33 10.17
CA PHE A 214 -6.54 -4.55 8.98
C PHE A 214 -7.82 -3.74 9.21
N ASN A 215 -8.00 -3.24 10.44
CA ASN A 215 -9.21 -2.54 10.89
C ASN A 215 -9.09 -1.01 10.72
N LYS A 216 -10.24 -0.33 10.66
CA LYS A 216 -10.37 1.13 10.57
C LYS A 216 -9.83 1.90 11.78
N GLY A 217 -9.83 1.27 12.95
CA GLY A 217 -9.73 1.98 14.22
C GLY A 217 -11.08 2.55 14.65
N TRP A 218 -11.26 2.75 15.95
CA TRP A 218 -12.50 3.34 16.48
C TRP A 218 -12.24 4.10 17.78
N ASN A 219 -12.65 5.36 17.85
CA ASN A 219 -12.46 6.25 19.01
C ASN A 219 -11.01 6.18 19.57
N ASP A 220 -10.03 6.45 18.71
CA ASP A 220 -8.58 6.35 19.02
C ASP A 220 -8.08 4.96 19.46
N GLY A 221 -8.91 3.93 19.27
CA GLY A 221 -8.64 2.55 19.66
C GLY A 221 -8.64 1.56 18.49
N ALA A 222 -8.49 0.29 18.84
CA ALA A 222 -8.50 -0.84 17.90
C ALA A 222 -9.94 -1.24 17.49
N GLY A 223 -10.05 -2.01 16.41
CA GLY A 223 -11.32 -2.53 15.91
C GLY A 223 -11.94 -1.64 14.84
N ASN A 224 -13.20 -1.86 14.52
CA ASN A 224 -13.94 -1.13 13.49
C ASN A 224 -15.10 -0.34 14.12
N PRO A 225 -15.46 0.82 13.54
CA PRO A 225 -16.65 1.57 13.95
C PRO A 225 -17.91 0.71 13.79
N PRO A 226 -18.97 0.96 14.59
CA PRO A 226 -20.31 0.49 14.26
C PRO A 226 -20.70 0.91 12.85
N ASN A 227 -21.45 0.06 12.15
CA ASN A 227 -21.97 0.33 10.83
C ASN A 227 -23.50 0.21 10.88
N GLU A 228 -24.20 1.33 10.68
CA GLU A 228 -25.67 1.35 10.72
C GLU A 228 -26.30 0.65 9.51
N SER A 229 -25.56 0.56 8.40
CA SER A 229 -26.04 0.01 7.12
C SER A 229 -25.53 -1.40 6.83
N GLY A 230 -24.88 -2.06 7.80
CA GLY A 230 -24.29 -3.38 7.58
C GLY A 230 -23.42 -3.88 8.73
N ILE A 231 -22.54 -4.84 8.42
CA ILE A 231 -21.57 -5.35 9.38
C ILE A 231 -20.29 -4.51 9.38
N LYS A 232 -19.54 -4.54 10.47
CA LYS A 232 -18.39 -3.63 10.67
C LYS A 232 -17.24 -3.86 9.69
N THR A 233 -17.19 -5.05 9.10
CA THR A 233 -16.15 -5.48 8.16
C THR A 233 -16.50 -5.24 6.69
N ASP A 234 -17.66 -4.64 6.39
CA ASP A 234 -18.14 -4.48 5.00
C ASP A 234 -17.26 -3.60 4.11
N TYR A 235 -16.50 -2.68 4.70
CA TYR A 235 -15.50 -1.90 3.98
C TYR A 235 -14.49 -2.77 3.25
N LEU A 236 -14.23 -3.99 3.73
CA LEU A 236 -13.31 -4.91 3.07
C LEU A 236 -13.78 -5.17 1.64
N TRP A 237 -15.02 -5.58 1.41
CA TRP A 237 -15.50 -5.82 0.04
C TRP A 237 -16.05 -4.58 -0.67
N LYS A 238 -16.66 -3.63 0.07
CA LYS A 238 -17.25 -2.42 -0.52
C LYS A 238 -16.25 -1.33 -0.86
N GLN A 239 -15.04 -1.36 -0.29
CA GLN A 239 -14.03 -0.31 -0.52
C GLN A 239 -12.69 -0.90 -0.96
N ILE A 240 -12.19 -1.92 -0.26
CA ILE A 240 -10.85 -2.47 -0.50
C ILE A 240 -10.81 -3.43 -1.68
N LEU A 241 -11.77 -4.38 -1.74
CA LEU A 241 -11.83 -5.41 -2.78
C LEU A 241 -12.62 -4.97 -4.02
N THR A 242 -12.98 -3.69 -4.16
CA THR A 242 -13.56 -3.20 -5.42
C THR A 242 -12.52 -3.28 -6.54
N LYS A 243 -12.95 -3.31 -7.81
CA LYS A 243 -11.98 -3.33 -8.94
C LYS A 243 -11.01 -2.14 -8.88
N PRO A 244 -11.46 -0.88 -8.68
CA PRO A 244 -10.54 0.24 -8.52
C PRO A 244 -9.70 0.13 -7.24
N GLY A 245 -10.28 -0.34 -6.13
CA GLY A 245 -9.59 -0.48 -4.85
C GLY A 245 -8.42 -1.44 -4.89
N LEU A 246 -8.59 -2.64 -5.49
CA LEU A 246 -7.50 -3.59 -5.69
C LEU A 246 -6.50 -3.13 -6.74
N THR A 247 -6.98 -2.52 -7.83
CA THR A 247 -6.10 -1.95 -8.87
C THR A 247 -5.14 -0.95 -8.24
N ASP A 248 -5.66 0.02 -7.49
CA ASP A 248 -4.87 1.02 -6.78
C ASP A 248 -3.85 0.37 -5.82
N ILE A 249 -4.26 -0.63 -5.04
CA ILE A 249 -3.35 -1.37 -4.15
C ILE A 249 -2.24 -2.08 -4.95
N ILE A 250 -2.60 -2.75 -6.05
CA ILE A 250 -1.67 -3.45 -6.92
C ILE A 250 -0.71 -2.49 -7.59
N GLU A 251 -1.11 -1.28 -7.95
CA GLU A 251 -0.24 -0.32 -8.66
C GLU A 251 0.66 0.46 -7.69
N ASN A 252 0.12 0.89 -6.56
CA ASN A 252 0.71 1.97 -5.77
C ASN A 252 1.22 1.53 -4.39
N TYR A 253 0.88 0.33 -3.91
CA TYR A 253 1.13 -0.06 -2.52
C TYR A 253 1.81 -1.42 -2.36
N ALA A 254 1.22 -2.47 -2.93
CA ALA A 254 1.68 -3.83 -2.74
C ALA A 254 3.02 -4.05 -3.47
N GLN A 255 3.98 -4.74 -2.86
CA GLN A 255 5.28 -4.96 -3.51
C GLN A 255 6.07 -6.09 -2.84
N VAL A 256 7.07 -6.62 -3.55
CA VAL A 256 8.10 -7.50 -2.98
C VAL A 256 9.40 -6.73 -2.91
N VAL A 257 9.89 -6.50 -1.69
CA VAL A 257 11.15 -5.77 -1.44
C VAL A 257 12.25 -6.73 -1.02
N GLU A 258 13.50 -6.38 -1.35
CA GLU A 258 14.68 -7.07 -0.86
C GLU A 258 15.24 -6.31 0.35
N GLU A 259 15.17 -6.92 1.52
CA GLU A 259 15.84 -6.42 2.72
C GLU A 259 17.16 -7.17 2.91
N LYS A 260 18.18 -6.50 3.46
CA LYS A 260 19.41 -7.16 3.92
C LYS A 260 19.34 -7.31 5.43
N ASP A 261 19.55 -8.51 5.94
CA ASP A 261 19.72 -8.71 7.38
C ASP A 261 21.05 -8.10 7.87
N ASP A 262 21.25 -8.07 9.19
CA ASP A 262 22.48 -7.54 9.81
C ASP A 262 23.75 -8.26 9.36
N LYS A 263 23.62 -9.45 8.76
CA LYS A 263 24.71 -10.27 8.20
C LYS A 263 24.86 -10.08 6.68
N GLY A 264 24.15 -9.12 6.09
CA GLY A 264 24.17 -8.81 4.66
C GLY A 264 23.42 -9.80 3.77
N ARG A 265 22.70 -10.78 4.35
CA ARG A 265 21.92 -11.77 3.59
C ARG A 265 20.64 -11.15 3.09
N LYS A 266 20.37 -11.36 1.81
CA LYS A 266 19.16 -10.88 1.13
C LYS A 266 17.97 -11.71 1.58
N LYS A 267 16.89 -11.02 1.96
CA LYS A 267 15.60 -11.62 2.33
C LYS A 267 14.50 -10.87 1.60
N LEU A 268 13.68 -11.60 0.86
CA LEU A 268 12.50 -11.03 0.24
C LEU A 268 11.39 -10.85 1.28
N LYS A 269 10.68 -9.73 1.17
CA LYS A 269 9.53 -9.40 2.01
C LYS A 269 8.41 -8.86 1.14
N GLN A 270 7.24 -9.48 1.27
CA GLN A 270 6.04 -9.03 0.61
C GLN A 270 5.30 -8.02 1.50
N ILE A 271 4.99 -6.88 0.92
CA ILE A 271 4.30 -5.77 1.53
C ILE A 271 2.90 -5.68 0.91
N PHE A 272 1.91 -5.61 1.79
CA PHE A 272 0.54 -5.19 1.51
C PHE A 272 0.23 -4.07 2.51
N PRO A 273 -0.42 -2.97 2.11
CA PRO A 273 -0.62 -1.84 3.01
C PRO A 273 -1.48 -2.24 4.21
N ARG A 274 -1.16 -1.73 5.40
CA ARG A 274 -2.10 -1.77 6.54
C ARG A 274 -3.22 -0.75 6.29
N TYR A 275 -4.40 -1.00 6.87
CA TYR A 275 -5.57 -0.16 6.62
C TYR A 275 -5.28 1.33 6.85
N HIS A 276 -4.75 1.70 8.02
CA HIS A 276 -4.46 3.10 8.35
C HIS A 276 -3.44 3.75 7.40
N GLN A 277 -2.51 2.97 6.84
CA GLN A 277 -1.53 3.48 5.88
C GLN A 277 -2.16 3.75 4.52
N LEU A 278 -3.10 2.90 4.11
CA LEU A 278 -3.87 3.07 2.88
C LEU A 278 -4.81 4.27 3.01
N ASP A 279 -5.57 4.31 4.11
CA ASP A 279 -6.57 5.32 4.42
C ASP A 279 -5.96 6.73 4.45
N VAL A 280 -4.86 6.91 5.20
CA VAL A 280 -4.21 8.23 5.29
C VAL A 280 -3.70 8.72 3.93
N VAL A 281 -3.10 7.86 3.11
CA VAL A 281 -2.57 8.27 1.81
C VAL A 281 -3.71 8.64 0.86
N ARG A 282 -4.79 7.85 0.83
CA ARG A 282 -5.97 8.15 0.00
C ARG A 282 -6.64 9.46 0.41
N ASN A 283 -6.82 9.70 1.71
CA ASN A 283 -7.42 10.93 2.21
C ASN A 283 -6.56 12.16 1.89
N LEU A 284 -5.24 12.07 2.05
CA LEU A 284 -4.33 13.16 1.71
C LEU A 284 -4.32 13.48 0.22
N LEU A 285 -4.32 12.46 -0.66
CA LEU A 285 -4.37 12.66 -2.10
C LEU A 285 -5.71 13.27 -2.55
N ALA A 286 -6.82 12.79 -1.99
CA ALA A 286 -8.15 13.31 -2.28
C ALA A 286 -8.28 14.79 -1.85
N ASP A 287 -7.87 15.12 -0.63
CA ASP A 287 -7.94 16.50 -0.14
C ASP A 287 -6.96 17.42 -0.89
N ALA A 288 -5.74 16.96 -1.19
CA ALA A 288 -4.79 17.74 -1.99
C ALA A 288 -5.33 18.04 -3.39
N LYS A 289 -6.02 17.07 -4.02
CA LYS A 289 -6.68 17.28 -5.32
C LYS A 289 -7.81 18.30 -5.22
N ALA A 290 -8.62 18.23 -4.17
CA ALA A 290 -9.76 19.12 -3.98
C ALA A 290 -9.38 20.55 -3.55
N SER A 291 -8.38 20.67 -2.67
CA SER A 291 -7.96 21.95 -2.08
C SER A 291 -6.87 22.67 -2.87
N GLY A 292 -6.18 21.96 -3.78
CA GLY A 292 -5.03 22.48 -4.49
C GLY A 292 -3.79 22.64 -3.61
N VAL A 293 -2.89 23.54 -4.02
CA VAL A 293 -1.59 23.77 -3.36
C VAL A 293 -1.71 24.82 -2.26
N GLY A 294 -0.99 24.64 -1.15
CA GLY A 294 -0.88 25.61 -0.05
C GLY A 294 -1.39 25.11 1.30
N LYS A 295 -2.03 23.93 1.33
CA LYS A 295 -2.54 23.33 2.57
C LYS A 295 -1.43 22.72 3.43
N ARG A 296 -1.76 22.57 4.72
CA ARG A 296 -0.90 21.97 5.74
C ARG A 296 -1.63 20.79 6.35
N TYR A 297 -0.91 19.69 6.51
CA TYR A 297 -1.45 18.44 7.03
C TYR A 297 -0.57 17.97 8.18
N LEU A 298 -1.19 17.68 9.31
CA LEU A 298 -0.57 16.97 10.42
C LEU A 298 -1.05 15.52 10.42
N ILE A 299 -0.11 14.58 10.33
CA ILE A 299 -0.39 13.14 10.36
C ILE A 299 0.21 12.56 11.63
N GLN A 300 -0.64 12.13 12.55
CA GLN A 300 -0.21 11.49 13.79
C GLN A 300 -0.26 9.97 13.69
N HIS A 301 0.91 9.35 13.59
CA HIS A 301 1.08 7.90 13.52
C HIS A 301 2.05 7.42 14.60
N SER A 302 1.68 6.37 15.34
CA SER A 302 2.54 5.80 16.38
C SER A 302 3.88 5.28 15.82
N ALA A 303 4.91 5.24 16.66
CA ALA A 303 6.20 4.65 16.29
C ALA A 303 6.04 3.16 15.92
N GLY A 304 6.68 2.71 14.83
CA GLY A 304 6.55 1.33 14.34
C GLY A 304 5.25 1.03 13.58
N SER A 305 4.37 2.03 13.38
CA SER A 305 3.14 1.88 12.57
C SER A 305 3.40 1.67 11.07
N GLY A 306 4.63 1.95 10.61
CA GLY A 306 5.05 1.86 9.21
C GLY A 306 5.00 3.18 8.44
N LYS A 307 5.21 4.32 9.12
CA LYS A 307 5.21 5.67 8.53
C LYS A 307 6.05 5.80 7.25
N SER A 308 7.25 5.21 7.21
CA SER A 308 8.13 5.21 6.04
C SER A 308 7.43 4.76 4.75
N ASN A 309 6.56 3.75 4.83
CA ASN A 309 5.82 3.29 3.65
C ASN A 309 4.75 4.31 3.24
N SER A 310 3.98 4.86 4.19
CA SER A 310 2.99 5.92 3.90
C SER A 310 3.64 7.13 3.24
N ILE A 311 4.80 7.57 3.73
CA ILE A 311 5.58 8.67 3.15
C ILE A 311 6.02 8.34 1.74
N ALA A 312 6.57 7.14 1.51
CA ALA A 312 7.04 6.74 0.19
C ALA A 312 5.89 6.65 -0.84
N TRP A 313 4.75 6.07 -0.45
CA TRP A 313 3.57 5.95 -1.30
C TRP A 313 2.93 7.31 -1.59
N LEU A 314 2.83 8.18 -0.58
CA LEU A 314 2.35 9.54 -0.75
C LEU A 314 3.27 10.33 -1.70
N ALA A 315 4.59 10.26 -1.48
CA ALA A 315 5.55 10.96 -2.30
C ALA A 315 5.49 10.56 -3.78
N HIS A 316 5.32 9.26 -4.03
CA HIS A 316 5.17 8.73 -5.38
C HIS A 316 3.88 9.23 -6.03
N GLN A 317 2.74 9.12 -5.35
CA GLN A 317 1.44 9.42 -5.94
C GLN A 317 1.18 10.92 -6.10
N LEU A 318 1.75 11.78 -5.25
CA LEU A 318 1.63 13.24 -5.41
C LEU A 318 2.22 13.76 -6.73
N ILE A 319 3.15 13.04 -7.36
CA ILE A 319 3.73 13.41 -8.67
C ILE A 319 2.72 13.17 -9.80
N GLY A 320 1.92 12.12 -9.66
CA GLY A 320 0.90 11.74 -10.64
C GLY A 320 -0.43 12.47 -10.41
N LEU A 321 -0.55 13.24 -9.33
CA LEU A 321 -1.76 13.98 -9.03
C LEU A 321 -1.94 15.11 -10.06
N ASP A 322 -3.04 15.05 -10.78
CA ASP A 322 -3.38 15.99 -11.84
C ASP A 322 -4.53 16.94 -11.45
N ASP A 323 -4.50 18.11 -12.07
CA ASP A 323 -5.57 19.10 -12.08
C ASP A 323 -5.72 19.59 -13.53
N GLU A 324 -6.87 19.31 -14.14
CA GLU A 324 -7.19 19.66 -15.54
C GLU A 324 -6.11 19.28 -16.58
N GLY A 325 -5.43 18.15 -16.38
CA GLY A 325 -4.39 17.65 -17.30
C GLY A 325 -2.99 18.22 -17.07
N ALA A 326 -2.78 19.04 -16.03
CA ALA A 326 -1.46 19.45 -15.56
C ALA A 326 -1.14 18.81 -14.21
N ALA A 327 0.15 18.52 -13.96
CA ALA A 327 0.55 18.02 -12.65
C ALA A 327 0.28 19.09 -11.57
N LEU A 328 -0.36 18.69 -10.48
CA LEU A 328 -0.64 19.60 -9.37
C LEU A 328 0.65 20.07 -8.69
N PHE A 329 1.64 19.19 -8.58
CA PHE A 329 2.96 19.47 -8.03
C PHE A 329 4.07 19.24 -9.07
N ASP A 330 4.97 20.21 -9.22
CA ASP A 330 6.12 20.10 -10.10
C ASP A 330 7.20 19.17 -9.54
N SER A 331 7.37 19.21 -8.21
CA SER A 331 8.35 18.43 -7.46
C SER A 331 7.82 18.10 -6.05
N VAL A 332 8.13 16.90 -5.59
CA VAL A 332 7.90 16.44 -4.22
C VAL A 332 9.23 16.37 -3.48
N ILE A 333 9.27 16.94 -2.28
CA ILE A 333 10.46 16.99 -1.44
C ILE A 333 10.18 16.20 -0.17
N VAL A 334 10.99 15.17 0.09
CA VAL A 334 10.93 14.39 1.32
C VAL A 334 12.08 14.84 2.22
N VAL A 335 11.73 15.35 3.39
CA VAL A 335 12.65 15.84 4.43
C VAL A 335 12.63 14.86 5.59
N THR A 336 13.78 14.28 5.92
CA THR A 336 13.95 13.33 7.03
C THR A 336 15.25 13.58 7.78
N ASP A 337 15.49 12.90 8.91
CA ASP A 337 16.77 12.98 9.63
C ASP A 337 17.88 12.20 8.90
N ARG A 338 19.15 12.58 9.10
CA ARG A 338 20.32 11.90 8.51
C ARG A 338 20.48 10.47 9.01
N ARG A 339 20.14 10.18 10.28
CA ARG A 339 20.22 8.81 10.84
C ARG A 339 19.13 7.90 10.27
N VAL A 340 17.97 8.49 10.03
CA VAL A 340 16.77 7.86 9.43
C VAL A 340 16.69 8.24 7.95
N LEU A 341 17.82 8.51 7.28
CA LEU A 341 17.82 8.61 5.83
C LEU A 341 17.57 7.21 5.31
N ASP A 342 16.29 6.87 5.30
CA ASP A 342 15.85 5.52 5.39
C ASP A 342 16.10 4.93 4.02
N LYS A 343 17.07 4.03 3.96
CA LYS A 343 17.34 3.24 2.77
C LYS A 343 16.01 2.62 2.30
N GLN A 344 15.10 2.30 3.21
CA GLN A 344 13.76 1.81 2.89
C GLN A 344 12.89 2.86 2.15
N ILE A 345 12.84 4.13 2.58
CA ILE A 345 12.09 5.18 1.86
C ILE A 345 12.67 5.35 0.45
N LYS A 346 14.00 5.44 0.35
CA LYS A 346 14.69 5.61 -0.93
C LYS A 346 14.46 4.43 -1.87
N ASP A 347 14.58 3.20 -1.38
CA ASP A 347 14.43 1.99 -2.18
C ASP A 347 12.96 1.79 -2.58
N THR A 348 12.01 2.06 -1.68
CA THR A 348 10.58 2.03 -1.98
C THR A 348 10.24 3.04 -3.07
N ILE A 349 10.65 4.31 -2.92
CA ILE A 349 10.39 5.34 -3.92
C ILE A 349 10.99 4.96 -5.29
N LYS A 350 12.21 4.42 -5.32
CA LYS A 350 12.86 3.99 -6.57
C LYS A 350 12.13 2.85 -7.27
N GLN A 351 11.54 1.93 -6.52
CA GLN A 351 10.78 0.81 -7.10
C GLN A 351 9.49 1.30 -7.78
N PHE A 352 8.85 2.33 -7.24
CA PHE A 352 7.63 2.90 -7.82
C PHE A 352 7.88 3.93 -8.92
N ALA A 353 8.92 4.77 -8.80
CA ALA A 353 9.15 5.90 -9.71
C ALA A 353 9.65 5.53 -11.12
N GLN A 354 9.71 4.23 -11.46
CA GLN A 354 10.10 3.60 -12.74
C GLN A 354 11.47 4.03 -13.34
N VAL A 355 12.16 5.05 -12.81
CA VAL A 355 13.47 5.49 -13.29
C VAL A 355 14.27 6.13 -12.14
N SER A 356 15.56 5.83 -12.02
CA SER A 356 16.49 6.61 -11.19
C SER A 356 16.62 8.07 -11.62
N ALA A 357 16.17 8.41 -12.83
CA ALA A 357 16.22 9.76 -13.39
C ALA A 357 15.16 10.71 -12.80
N THR A 358 14.06 10.22 -12.22
CA THR A 358 13.03 11.06 -11.57
C THR A 358 13.37 11.40 -10.12
N VAL A 359 14.27 10.62 -9.50
CA VAL A 359 14.66 10.77 -8.09
C VAL A 359 16.05 11.42 -7.98
N GLY A 360 16.19 12.41 -7.10
CA GLY A 360 17.46 13.05 -6.73
C GLY A 360 17.71 12.94 -5.23
N HIS A 361 18.95 12.65 -4.82
CA HIS A 361 19.35 12.63 -3.41
C HIS A 361 20.37 13.73 -3.12
N ALA A 362 19.98 14.70 -2.28
CA ALA A 362 20.78 15.90 -2.05
C ALA A 362 21.74 15.71 -0.87
N GLU A 363 23.01 15.37 -1.15
CA GLU A 363 24.06 15.22 -0.14
C GLU A 363 24.76 16.53 0.18
N ARG A 364 24.86 17.46 -0.77
CA ARG A 364 25.35 18.86 -0.58
C ARG A 364 24.26 19.88 -0.91
N SER A 365 24.36 21.11 -0.42
CA SER A 365 23.36 22.16 -0.70
C SER A 365 23.30 22.50 -2.20
N GLY A 366 24.44 22.46 -2.91
CA GLY A 366 24.46 22.65 -4.36
C GLY A 366 23.76 21.54 -5.16
N ASP A 367 23.61 20.34 -4.60
CA ASP A 367 22.89 19.25 -5.27
C ASP A 367 21.37 19.53 -5.33
N LEU A 368 20.83 20.17 -4.29
CA LEU A 368 19.42 20.56 -4.21
C LEU A 368 19.07 21.54 -5.33
N ARG A 369 19.83 22.64 -5.45
CA ARG A 369 19.68 23.63 -6.52
C ARG A 369 19.71 22.98 -7.90
N ARG A 370 20.65 22.05 -8.12
CA ARG A 370 20.75 21.30 -9.38
C ARG A 370 19.52 20.43 -9.61
N PHE A 371 18.98 19.77 -8.60
CA PHE A 371 17.79 18.92 -8.74
C PHE A 371 16.52 19.72 -8.98
N LEU A 372 16.36 20.84 -8.29
CA LEU A 372 15.26 21.77 -8.56
C LEU A 372 15.36 22.31 -9.99
N LYS A 373 16.53 22.82 -10.41
CA LYS A 373 16.76 23.31 -11.78
C LYS A 373 16.58 22.24 -12.86
N SER A 374 16.99 21.00 -12.60
CA SER A 374 16.82 19.87 -13.54
C SER A 374 15.42 19.25 -13.52
N GLY A 375 14.49 19.78 -12.73
CA GLY A 375 13.11 19.31 -12.71
C GLY A 375 12.94 17.89 -12.16
N LYS A 376 13.80 17.47 -11.22
CA LYS A 376 13.62 16.18 -10.53
C LYS A 376 12.24 16.14 -9.86
N LYS A 377 11.52 15.05 -10.09
CA LYS A 377 10.16 14.87 -9.57
C LYS A 377 10.14 14.55 -8.08
N ILE A 378 11.12 13.81 -7.59
CA ILE A 378 11.29 13.53 -6.15
C ILE A 378 12.68 13.93 -5.70
N ILE A 379 12.75 14.69 -4.62
CA ILE A 379 13.99 15.12 -4.00
C ILE A 379 13.99 14.66 -2.54
N ILE A 380 14.97 13.84 -2.16
CA ILE A 380 15.14 13.42 -0.78
C ILE A 380 16.29 14.22 -0.16
N SER A 381 16.01 14.92 0.94
CA SER A 381 16.95 15.79 1.64
C SER A 381 16.85 15.62 3.16
N THR A 382 17.85 16.13 3.87
CA THR A 382 17.84 16.16 5.33
C THR A 382 17.22 17.46 5.86
N VAL A 383 16.75 17.43 7.10
CA VAL A 383 16.17 18.60 7.79
C VAL A 383 17.11 19.80 7.89
N GLN A 384 18.41 19.58 8.07
CA GLN A 384 19.36 20.69 8.23
C GLN A 384 19.42 21.56 6.97
N LYS A 385 18.94 21.02 5.85
CA LYS A 385 18.86 21.73 4.57
C LYS A 385 17.50 22.34 4.30
N PHE A 386 16.52 22.11 5.17
CA PHE A 386 15.18 22.63 5.04
C PHE A 386 15.11 24.16 4.87
N PRO A 387 15.88 25.00 5.60
CA PRO A 387 15.86 26.43 5.33
C PRO A 387 16.35 26.75 3.92
N PHE A 388 17.44 26.14 3.46
CA PHE A 388 17.93 26.34 2.09
C PHE A 388 16.90 25.90 1.03
N ILE A 389 16.12 24.85 1.29
CA ILE A 389 14.99 24.43 0.43
C ILE A 389 13.95 25.54 0.33
N LEU A 390 13.56 26.13 1.46
CA LEU A 390 12.56 27.20 1.48
C LEU A 390 13.05 28.47 0.79
N ASP A 391 14.33 28.82 0.91
CA ASP A 391 14.91 29.96 0.17
C ASP A 391 14.88 29.71 -1.34
N GLU A 392 15.34 28.54 -1.79
CA GLU A 392 15.38 28.23 -3.22
C GLU A 392 13.98 28.19 -3.84
N ILE A 393 12.99 27.65 -3.11
CA ILE A 393 11.59 27.63 -3.58
C ILE A 393 10.96 29.01 -3.52
N GLY A 394 11.22 29.75 -2.44
CA GLY A 394 10.67 31.07 -2.17
C GLY A 394 11.23 32.16 -3.07
N ASP A 395 12.45 32.04 -3.58
CA ASP A 395 13.10 33.06 -4.41
C ASP A 395 13.17 32.67 -5.89
N GLU A 396 13.81 31.54 -6.21
CA GLU A 396 14.12 31.13 -7.60
C GLU A 396 12.98 30.36 -8.27
N HIS A 397 12.01 29.85 -7.52
CA HIS A 397 10.98 28.95 -8.03
C HIS A 397 9.54 29.29 -7.62
N ARG A 398 9.22 30.58 -7.40
CA ARG A 398 7.86 31.04 -7.05
C ARG A 398 6.75 30.58 -8.02
N GLY A 399 7.09 30.38 -9.29
CA GLY A 399 6.16 29.91 -10.32
C GLY A 399 5.92 28.41 -10.34
N ARG A 400 6.62 27.64 -9.49
CA ARG A 400 6.49 26.19 -9.38
C ARG A 400 5.76 25.78 -8.11
N LYS A 401 5.05 24.67 -8.17
CA LYS A 401 4.23 24.10 -7.09
C LYS A 401 4.96 22.92 -6.44
N PHE A 402 5.00 22.89 -5.11
CA PHE A 402 5.77 21.89 -4.36
C PHE A 402 4.92 21.15 -3.34
N ALA A 403 5.20 19.86 -3.15
CA ALA A 403 4.75 19.13 -1.98
C ALA A 403 5.96 18.82 -1.08
N ILE A 404 5.87 19.16 0.20
CA ILE A 404 6.94 18.96 1.18
C ILE A 404 6.44 17.95 2.21
N ILE A 405 7.01 16.76 2.21
CA ILE A 405 6.73 15.72 3.19
C ILE A 405 7.83 15.75 4.25
N ILE A 406 7.45 15.87 5.51
CA ILE A 406 8.36 15.97 6.66
C ILE A 406 8.17 14.72 7.51
N ASP A 407 9.21 13.89 7.60
CA ASP A 407 9.26 12.73 8.48
C ASP A 407 9.86 13.10 9.84
N GLU A 408 9.35 12.47 10.89
CA GLU A 408 9.71 12.72 12.28
C GLU A 408 9.77 14.22 12.61
N ALA A 409 8.64 14.92 12.50
CA ALA A 409 8.43 16.23 13.13
C ALA A 409 8.48 16.15 14.69
N HIS A 410 9.23 15.19 15.23
CA HIS A 410 9.61 14.97 16.61
C HIS A 410 10.77 13.93 16.66
N SER A 411 12.01 14.35 16.91
CA SER A 411 13.06 13.36 17.23
C SER A 411 14.15 13.94 18.15
N SER A 412 13.93 13.78 19.46
CA SER A 412 14.98 13.59 20.47
C SER A 412 14.83 12.24 21.20
N GLN A 413 14.30 11.22 20.53
CA GLN A 413 14.18 9.86 21.09
C GLN A 413 15.50 9.06 21.08
N GLY A 414 16.64 9.73 20.85
CA GLY A 414 17.98 9.17 21.14
C GLY A 414 18.45 9.36 22.59
N GLY A 415 17.72 10.12 23.43
CA GLY A 415 18.21 10.55 24.75
C GLY A 415 17.66 9.82 25.97
N ARG A 416 16.63 8.96 25.84
CA ARG A 416 15.92 8.41 27.02
C ARG A 416 16.71 7.41 27.86
N THR A 417 17.83 6.89 27.38
CA THR A 417 18.76 6.10 28.22
C THR A 417 19.80 6.98 28.93
N SER A 418 20.02 8.22 28.49
CA SER A 418 20.97 9.17 29.09
C SER A 418 20.31 10.16 30.06
N ALA A 419 19.00 10.39 29.95
CA ALA A 419 18.26 11.33 30.80
C ALA A 419 18.26 10.96 32.29
N LYS A 420 18.45 9.67 32.66
CA LYS A 420 18.63 9.26 34.06
C LYS A 420 20.06 9.36 34.59
N MET A 421 21.06 9.58 33.73
CA MET A 421 22.45 9.82 34.16
C MET A 421 22.78 11.32 34.27
N ASN A 422 22.08 12.21 33.55
CA ASN A 422 22.36 13.65 33.60
C ASN A 422 21.68 14.40 34.77
N ILE A 423 20.72 13.78 35.46
CA ILE A 423 20.11 14.37 36.67
C ILE A 423 21.10 14.39 37.85
N ALA A 424 22.13 13.54 37.83
CA ALA A 424 23.15 13.48 38.88
C ALA A 424 24.35 14.43 38.67
N LEU A 425 24.41 15.17 37.55
CA LEU A 425 25.58 15.97 37.16
C LEU A 425 25.26 17.44 36.83
N SER A 426 24.01 17.89 37.02
CA SER A 426 23.53 19.23 36.64
C SER A 426 23.46 20.25 37.79
N GLU A 427 24.26 20.08 38.85
CA GLU A 427 24.42 21.11 39.90
C GLU A 427 25.50 22.17 39.57
N GLN A 428 26.15 22.11 38.40
CA GLN A 428 27.01 23.19 37.93
C GLN A 428 26.67 23.55 36.50
N GLY A 429 26.32 24.83 36.30
CA GLY A 429 25.84 25.39 35.05
C GLY A 429 26.69 25.03 33.84
N GLY A 430 26.01 24.59 32.79
CA GLY A 430 26.52 24.37 31.45
C GLY A 430 25.43 24.74 30.45
N GLU A 431 25.86 25.47 29.42
CA GLU A 431 25.07 26.11 28.38
C GLU A 431 24.12 25.17 27.62
N ASP A 432 22.92 25.70 27.36
CA ASP A 432 21.95 25.43 26.30
C ASP A 432 21.75 23.99 25.79
N ASP A 433 20.54 23.50 26.10
CA ASP A 433 19.87 22.38 25.43
C ASP A 433 20.05 22.46 23.89
N GLU A 434 20.60 21.39 23.29
CA GLU A 434 20.63 21.23 21.83
C GLU A 434 19.20 21.39 21.25
N ASP A 435 18.96 22.49 20.52
CA ASP A 435 17.71 22.74 19.79
C ASP A 435 17.24 21.49 19.03
N THR A 436 16.03 21.02 19.33
CA THR A 436 15.51 19.80 18.70
C THR A 436 15.19 20.03 17.21
N PHE A 437 15.13 18.96 16.43
CA PHE A 437 14.70 18.96 15.02
C PHE A 437 13.45 19.82 14.77
N GLU A 438 12.49 19.70 15.68
CA GLU A 438 11.21 20.40 15.64
C GLU A 438 11.38 21.90 15.88
N ASP A 439 12.26 22.30 16.81
CA ASP A 439 12.52 23.70 17.13
C ASP A 439 13.23 24.42 15.97
N GLN A 440 14.04 23.69 15.20
CA GLN A 440 14.62 24.19 13.96
C GLN A 440 13.55 24.40 12.88
N ILE A 441 12.72 23.39 12.60
CA ILE A 441 11.64 23.52 11.60
C ILE A 441 10.65 24.63 11.99
N ASN A 442 10.19 24.65 13.23
CA ASN A 442 9.21 25.63 13.70
C ASN A 442 9.76 27.05 13.61
N ARG A 443 11.00 27.30 14.07
CA ARG A 443 11.63 28.62 13.92
C ARG A 443 11.78 29.04 12.47
N ILE A 444 12.15 28.12 11.58
CA ILE A 444 12.27 28.41 10.15
C ILE A 444 10.89 28.75 9.56
N MET A 445 9.85 28.00 9.92
CA MET A 445 8.49 28.23 9.43
C MET A 445 7.90 29.55 9.95
N GLU A 446 8.16 29.91 11.20
CA GLU A 446 7.76 31.20 11.78
C GLU A 446 8.52 32.37 11.14
N ALA A 447 9.84 32.24 10.98
CA ALA A 447 10.69 33.30 10.45
C ALA A 447 10.41 33.61 8.98
N ARG A 448 10.01 32.61 8.18
CA ARG A 448 9.97 32.75 6.71
C ARG A 448 8.60 32.93 6.09
N LYS A 449 7.52 32.84 6.87
CA LYS A 449 6.13 32.68 6.40
C LYS A 449 6.01 31.50 5.42
N MET A 450 5.08 30.60 5.71
CA MET A 450 4.83 29.44 4.87
C MET A 450 4.54 29.86 3.43
N LEU A 451 5.17 29.16 2.48
CA LEU A 451 5.10 29.51 1.07
C LEU A 451 3.76 29.05 0.49
N ALA A 452 3.03 29.96 -0.16
CA ALA A 452 1.72 29.67 -0.74
C ALA A 452 1.79 28.69 -1.93
N ASN A 453 2.97 28.56 -2.57
CA ASN A 453 3.21 27.61 -3.65
C ASN A 453 3.69 26.22 -3.16
N ALA A 454 3.54 25.93 -1.86
CA ALA A 454 3.89 24.62 -1.29
C ALA A 454 2.79 24.07 -0.37
N SER A 455 2.47 22.78 -0.52
CA SER A 455 1.71 22.03 0.48
C SER A 455 2.64 21.25 1.39
N TYR A 456 2.30 21.14 2.67
CA TYR A 456 3.18 20.54 3.68
C TYR A 456 2.49 19.37 4.40
N PHE A 457 3.15 18.22 4.43
CA PHE A 457 2.65 16.97 4.99
C PHE A 457 3.58 16.52 6.12
N ALA A 458 3.24 16.84 7.36
CA ALA A 458 4.08 16.56 8.53
C ALA A 458 3.66 15.26 9.22
N PHE A 459 4.54 14.26 9.25
CA PHE A 459 4.35 13.00 9.97
C PHE A 459 5.03 13.04 11.33
N THR A 460 4.31 12.69 12.38
CA THR A 460 4.85 12.61 13.75
C THR A 460 4.11 11.56 14.58
N ALA A 461 4.75 11.06 15.64
CA ALA A 461 4.07 10.22 16.62
C ALA A 461 3.49 11.02 17.79
N THR A 462 4.11 12.16 18.10
CA THR A 462 3.86 12.94 19.31
C THR A 462 4.01 14.43 18.97
N PRO A 463 2.98 15.08 18.38
CA PRO A 463 3.05 16.50 18.07
C PRO A 463 3.15 17.32 19.36
N LYS A 464 4.06 18.31 19.44
CA LYS A 464 4.01 19.34 20.49
C LYS A 464 2.96 20.40 20.11
N ASN A 465 2.59 21.23 21.08
CA ASN A 465 1.65 22.36 20.88
C ASN A 465 2.01 23.21 19.66
N LYS A 466 3.30 23.48 19.44
CA LYS A 466 3.72 24.31 18.32
C LYS A 466 3.47 23.67 16.95
N THR A 467 3.67 22.36 16.87
CA THR A 467 3.35 21.57 15.67
C THR A 467 1.83 21.54 15.43
N LEU A 468 1.02 21.46 16.50
CA LEU A 468 -0.44 21.60 16.40
C LEU A 468 -0.85 23.00 15.92
N GLU A 469 -0.23 24.07 16.42
CA GLU A 469 -0.51 25.43 15.94
C GLU A 469 -0.18 25.64 14.45
N LEU A 470 0.90 25.01 13.97
CA LEU A 470 1.40 25.22 12.61
C LEU A 470 0.70 24.35 11.55
N PHE A 471 0.38 23.11 11.90
CA PHE A 471 -0.13 22.08 10.97
C PHE A 471 -1.47 21.49 11.36
N GLY A 472 -1.94 21.71 12.58
CA GLY A 472 -3.26 21.26 13.03
C GLY A 472 -4.38 22.04 12.37
N GLU A 473 -5.57 21.46 12.42
CA GLU A 473 -6.78 22.16 12.03
C GLU A 473 -7.29 23.00 13.21
N PRO A 474 -7.59 24.29 13.01
CA PRO A 474 -8.15 25.13 14.05
C PRO A 474 -9.54 24.60 14.46
N VAL A 475 -9.78 24.48 15.76
CA VAL A 475 -11.06 24.03 16.31
C VAL A 475 -11.70 25.20 17.04
N THR A 476 -12.88 25.61 16.60
CA THR A 476 -13.61 26.69 17.26
C THR A 476 -14.29 26.18 18.52
N GLU A 477 -13.89 26.69 19.69
CA GLU A 477 -14.53 26.44 20.97
C GLU A 477 -15.07 27.76 21.54
N GLY A 478 -16.37 28.01 21.31
CA GLY A 478 -17.00 29.30 21.61
C GLY A 478 -16.51 30.40 20.66
N ASP A 479 -15.96 31.48 21.22
CA ASP A 479 -15.40 32.62 20.45
C ASP A 479 -13.89 32.51 20.21
N LYS A 480 -13.27 31.38 20.56
CA LYS A 480 -11.83 31.12 20.39
C LYS A 480 -11.60 30.10 19.29
N VAL A 481 -10.57 30.35 18.47
CA VAL A 481 -10.12 29.51 17.35
C VAL A 481 -8.78 28.89 17.69
#